data_AF-A0A1I3SZ56-F1
#
_entry.id   AF-A0A1I3SZ56-F1
#
_cell.length_a   1.000
_cell.length_b   1.000
_cell.length_c   1.000
_cell.angle_alpha   90.00
_cell.angle_beta   90.00
_cell.angle_gamma   90.00
#
_symmetry.space_group_name_H-M   'P 1'
#
loop_
_entity.id
_entity.type
_entity.pdbx_description
1 polymer ?
#
loop_
_entity_poly.entity_id
_entity_poly.type
_entity_poly.pdbx_seq_one_letter_code
_entity_poly.pdbx_strand_id
1 'polypeptide(L)'
;MSAYATPFELALSEEDLSMLDSLDQLIANVQEAGGTVSRELDELTIRKMVIRRKFMLREQERLKMLRDAIKAEWDQKIKKIDDEIANMDKLMLQFVVEKGDKLQLDVATVSQRKVGHKVTISNEDDFKAQLSAAGLLEQFLGDRPVNLAAAKSHYIAELDKEIDTIEESAKQMIKAKEEALKFAMKEMKPADKKEAQAQMAREKKEILQGAELAIREAIESFKMRLPAALAYEPESKGLSIRMNY
;
A
#
# COMPACT_ATOMS: atom_id res chain seq x y z
N MET A 1 52.50 -6.90 21.83
CA MET A 1 53.54 -5.86 21.84
C MET A 1 52.96 -4.64 22.54
N SER A 2 53.57 -4.24 23.67
CA SER A 2 53.13 -3.14 24.51
C SER A 2 53.54 -1.81 23.87
N ALA A 3 52.58 -1.03 23.36
CA ALA A 3 52.83 0.34 22.96
C ALA A 3 52.69 1.22 24.22
N TYR A 4 53.80 1.43 24.91
CA TYR A 4 53.89 2.46 25.94
C TYR A 4 53.68 3.81 25.24
N ALA A 5 52.67 4.58 25.68
CA ALA A 5 52.54 5.98 25.31
C ALA A 5 53.87 6.68 25.65
N THR A 6 54.40 7.43 24.70
CA THR A 6 55.70 8.09 24.88
C THR A 6 55.59 9.19 25.95
N PRO A 7 56.66 9.50 26.71
CA PRO A 7 56.63 10.55 27.73
C PRO A 7 56.17 11.92 27.18
N PHE A 8 56.38 12.16 25.89
CA PHE A 8 55.93 13.35 25.17
C PHE A 8 54.40 13.37 24.95
N GLU A 9 53.77 12.21 24.71
CA GLU A 9 52.31 12.07 24.58
C GLU A 9 51.58 12.22 25.91
N LEU A 10 52.21 11.82 27.02
CA LEU A 10 51.66 12.02 28.36
C LEU A 10 51.74 13.51 28.80
N ALA A 11 52.89 14.15 28.57
CA ALA A 11 53.13 15.54 28.98
C ALA A 11 52.21 16.55 28.27
N LEU A 12 51.90 16.31 26.99
CA LEU A 12 50.93 17.13 26.24
C LEU A 12 49.47 16.92 26.69
N SER A 13 49.14 15.79 27.32
CA SER A 13 47.75 15.50 27.73
C SER A 13 47.33 16.25 29.00
N GLU A 14 48.24 16.48 29.94
CA GLU A 14 47.96 17.15 31.22
C GLU A 14 47.98 18.68 31.11
N GLU A 15 48.92 19.25 30.34
CA GLU A 15 49.00 20.71 30.12
C GLU A 15 47.84 21.25 29.25
N ASP A 16 47.30 20.47 28.31
CA ASP A 16 46.20 20.92 27.44
C ASP A 16 44.79 20.77 28.07
N LEU A 17 44.60 19.85 29.05
CA LEU A 17 43.38 19.80 29.87
C LEU A 17 43.30 21.03 30.79
N SER A 18 44.43 21.40 31.40
CA SER A 18 44.59 22.60 32.22
C SER A 18 44.27 23.89 31.45
N MET A 19 44.62 23.97 30.16
CA MET A 19 44.37 25.17 29.34
C MET A 19 42.89 25.38 28.97
N LEU A 20 42.08 24.33 28.86
CA LEU A 20 40.65 24.46 28.54
C LEU A 20 39.82 24.81 29.77
N ASP A 21 40.14 24.23 30.94
CA ASP A 21 39.48 24.59 32.20
C ASP A 21 39.77 26.04 32.58
N SER A 22 40.99 26.53 32.30
CA SER A 22 41.35 27.94 32.51
C SER A 22 40.69 28.90 31.50
N LEU A 23 40.43 28.46 30.28
CA LEU A 23 39.65 29.22 29.29
C LEU A 23 38.16 29.29 29.64
N ASP A 24 37.57 28.19 30.10
CA ASP A 24 36.16 28.17 30.53
C ASP A 24 35.95 29.00 31.82
N GLN A 25 36.93 29.03 32.74
CA GLN A 25 36.92 29.91 33.91
C GLN A 25 37.07 31.40 33.55
N LEU A 26 37.91 31.75 32.59
CA LEU A 26 38.06 33.13 32.10
C LEU A 26 36.78 33.64 31.43
N ILE A 27 36.08 32.77 30.68
CA ILE A 27 34.80 33.09 30.04
C ILE A 27 33.69 33.30 31.07
N ALA A 28 33.63 32.47 32.10
CA ALA A 28 32.67 32.63 33.20
C ALA A 28 32.82 33.99 33.90
N ASN A 29 34.06 34.40 34.20
CA ASN A 29 34.35 35.68 34.86
C ASN A 29 34.01 36.91 34.00
N VAL A 30 34.19 36.84 32.66
CA VAL A 30 33.89 37.95 31.75
C VAL A 30 32.39 38.07 31.45
N GLN A 31 31.66 36.94 31.43
CA GLN A 31 30.20 36.93 31.33
C GLN A 31 29.53 37.47 32.61
N GLU A 32 30.06 37.14 33.80
CA GLU A 32 29.60 37.73 35.06
C GLU A 32 29.85 39.25 35.16
N ALA A 33 30.91 39.75 34.51
CA ALA A 33 31.22 41.19 34.43
C ALA A 33 30.41 41.97 33.37
N GLY A 34 29.46 41.33 32.69
CA GLY A 34 28.56 41.98 31.72
C GLY A 34 29.19 42.29 30.34
N GLY A 35 30.35 41.71 30.02
CA GLY A 35 30.98 41.84 28.71
C GLY A 35 30.57 40.74 27.73
N THR A 36 30.32 41.08 26.46
CA THR A 36 30.15 40.10 25.38
C THR A 36 31.48 39.84 24.68
N VAL A 37 32.02 38.62 24.82
CA VAL A 37 33.16 38.13 24.03
C VAL A 37 32.64 37.61 22.69
N SER A 38 32.93 38.33 21.59
CA SER A 38 32.80 37.81 20.23
C SER A 38 33.87 36.73 20.03
N ARG A 39 33.46 35.47 19.91
CA ARG A 39 34.37 34.32 19.74
C ARG A 39 34.79 34.21 18.28
N GLU A 40 35.71 35.05 17.83
CA GLU A 40 36.46 34.72 16.61
C GLU A 40 37.43 33.60 16.97
N LEU A 41 37.10 32.36 16.57
CA LEU A 41 38.00 31.22 16.73
C LEU A 41 39.25 31.48 15.89
N ASP A 42 40.39 31.62 16.56
CA ASP A 42 41.68 31.76 15.88
C ASP A 42 42.12 30.42 15.26
N GLU A 43 42.94 30.52 14.22
CA GLU A 43 43.37 29.35 13.44
C GLU A 43 44.10 28.31 14.31
N LEU A 44 44.84 28.75 15.33
CA LEU A 44 45.57 27.87 16.24
C LEU A 44 44.62 27.02 17.09
N THR A 45 43.54 27.61 17.62
CA THR A 45 42.50 26.87 18.36
C THR A 45 41.83 25.85 17.46
N ILE A 46 41.49 26.23 16.22
CA ILE A 46 40.90 25.29 15.25
C ILE A 46 41.87 24.13 14.95
N ARG A 47 43.16 24.42 14.76
CA ARG A 47 44.19 23.38 14.53
C ARG A 47 44.31 22.42 15.73
N LYS A 48 44.31 22.93 16.97
CA LYS A 48 44.31 22.10 18.18
C LYS A 48 43.06 21.22 18.27
N MET A 49 41.88 21.76 17.96
CA MET A 49 40.63 21.00 17.91
C MET A 49 40.65 19.89 16.85
N VAL A 50 41.21 20.15 15.67
CA VAL A 50 41.36 19.15 14.59
C VAL A 50 42.31 18.02 15.01
N ILE A 51 43.43 18.35 15.65
CA ILE A 51 44.37 17.35 16.17
C ILE A 51 43.68 16.49 17.24
N ARG A 52 42.99 17.11 18.21
CA ARG A 52 42.25 16.39 19.25
C ARG A 52 41.16 15.50 18.66
N ARG A 53 40.41 15.99 17.67
CA ARG A 53 39.41 15.20 16.94
C ARG A 53 40.04 13.96 16.30
N LYS A 54 41.21 14.09 15.69
CA LYS A 54 41.93 12.94 15.09
C LYS A 54 42.32 11.90 16.13
N PHE A 55 42.77 12.31 17.32
CA PHE A 55 43.07 11.39 18.41
C PHE A 55 41.81 10.72 18.97
N MET A 56 40.73 11.46 19.18
CA MET A 56 39.46 10.89 19.65
C MET A 56 38.88 9.87 18.66
N LEU A 57 39.02 10.11 17.35
CA LEU A 57 38.61 9.13 16.33
C LEU A 57 39.44 7.85 16.39
N ARG A 58 40.76 7.95 16.56
CA ARG A 58 41.63 6.77 16.74
C ARG A 58 41.28 5.98 18.00
N GLU A 59 41.02 6.67 19.10
CA GLU A 59 40.63 6.02 20.35
C GLU A 59 39.26 5.35 20.23
N GLN A 60 38.30 5.98 19.53
CA GLN A 60 37.01 5.38 19.22
C GLN A 60 37.17 4.09 18.40
N GLU A 61 38.04 4.07 17.39
CA GLU A 61 38.34 2.88 16.60
C GLU A 61 38.97 1.77 17.45
N ARG A 62 39.93 2.12 18.32
CA ARG A 62 40.56 1.19 19.26
C ARG A 62 39.53 0.54 20.19
N LEU A 63 38.62 1.32 20.76
CA LEU A 63 37.56 0.82 21.64
C LEU A 63 36.57 -0.09 20.90
N LYS A 64 36.23 0.22 19.64
CA LYS A 64 35.41 -0.67 18.80
C LYS A 64 36.11 -2.01 18.57
N MET A 65 37.41 -2.01 18.24
CA MET A 65 38.17 -3.24 18.05
C MET A 65 38.22 -4.10 19.33
N LEU A 66 38.42 -3.48 20.50
CA LEU A 66 38.40 -4.20 21.77
C LEU A 66 37.02 -4.81 22.07
N ARG A 67 35.94 -4.06 21.85
CA ARG A 67 34.58 -4.56 22.00
C ARG A 67 34.33 -5.77 21.10
N ASP A 68 34.72 -5.66 19.82
CA ASP A 68 34.48 -6.72 18.85
C ASP A 68 35.33 -7.96 19.15
N ALA A 69 36.55 -7.79 19.67
CA ALA A 69 37.38 -8.88 20.17
C ALA A 69 36.75 -9.60 21.37
N ILE A 70 36.26 -8.83 22.36
CA ILE A 70 35.55 -9.40 23.52
C ILE A 70 34.28 -10.13 23.06
N LYS A 71 33.50 -9.51 22.16
CA LYS A 71 32.30 -10.13 21.61
C LYS A 71 32.63 -11.45 20.91
N ALA A 72 33.66 -11.49 20.08
CA ALA A 72 34.07 -12.71 19.40
C ALA A 72 34.51 -13.81 20.39
N GLU A 73 35.19 -13.45 21.48
CA GLU A 73 35.56 -14.41 22.54
C GLU A 73 34.31 -14.99 23.23
N TRP A 74 33.33 -14.15 23.55
CA TRP A 74 32.06 -14.59 24.15
C TRP A 74 31.23 -15.43 23.18
N ASP A 75 31.13 -15.02 21.91
CA ASP A 75 30.45 -15.79 20.86
C ASP A 75 31.12 -17.16 20.70
N GLN A 76 32.45 -17.26 20.83
CA GLN A 76 33.16 -18.54 20.81
C GLN A 76 32.84 -19.40 22.04
N LYS A 77 32.75 -18.81 23.25
CA LYS A 77 32.37 -19.53 24.48
C LYS A 77 30.93 -20.05 24.41
N ILE A 78 30.00 -19.21 23.96
CA ILE A 78 28.59 -19.59 23.76
C ILE A 78 28.50 -20.72 22.76
N LYS A 79 29.18 -20.60 21.61
CA LYS A 79 29.18 -21.65 20.59
C LYS A 79 29.70 -22.99 21.12
N LYS A 80 30.74 -23.00 21.97
CA LYS A 80 31.22 -24.23 22.61
C LYS A 80 30.14 -24.88 23.48
N ILE A 81 29.42 -24.08 24.26
CA ILE A 81 28.32 -24.57 25.10
C ILE A 81 27.17 -25.08 24.22
N ASP A 82 26.82 -24.37 23.15
CA ASP A 82 25.79 -24.81 22.20
C ASP A 82 26.17 -26.13 21.52
N ASP A 83 27.43 -26.29 21.13
CA ASP A 83 27.96 -27.53 20.56
C ASP A 83 27.92 -28.69 21.58
N GLU A 84 28.25 -28.42 22.85
CA GLU A 84 28.14 -29.40 23.95
C GLU A 84 26.69 -29.81 24.21
N ILE A 85 25.75 -28.85 24.25
CA ILE A 85 24.31 -29.12 24.38
C ILE A 85 23.82 -29.95 23.20
N ALA A 86 24.18 -29.59 21.96
CA ALA A 86 23.79 -30.33 20.77
C ALA A 86 24.33 -31.77 20.78
N ASN A 87 25.52 -31.99 21.33
CA ASN A 87 26.08 -33.34 21.50
C ASN A 87 25.31 -34.12 22.57
N MET A 88 24.96 -33.50 23.71
CA MET A 88 24.12 -34.13 24.73
C MET A 88 22.73 -34.49 24.18
N ASP A 89 22.10 -33.58 23.43
CA ASP A 89 20.80 -33.80 22.79
C ASP A 89 20.85 -34.98 21.81
N LYS A 90 21.92 -35.08 21.01
CA LYS A 90 22.11 -36.22 20.10
C LYS A 90 22.23 -37.54 20.85
N LEU A 91 22.98 -37.59 21.95
CA LEU A 91 23.13 -38.80 22.77
C LEU A 91 21.80 -39.19 23.43
N MET A 92 21.08 -38.22 23.99
CA MET A 92 19.75 -38.45 24.56
C MET A 92 18.75 -38.94 23.50
N LEU A 93 18.77 -38.33 22.31
CA LEU A 93 17.91 -38.73 21.21
C LEU A 93 18.25 -40.16 20.75
N GLN A 94 19.53 -40.48 20.55
CA GLN A 94 19.97 -41.82 20.17
C GLN A 94 19.51 -42.86 21.19
N PHE A 95 19.65 -42.60 22.48
CA PHE A 95 19.18 -43.49 23.53
C PHE A 95 17.66 -43.74 23.45
N VAL A 96 16.85 -42.67 23.29
CA VAL A 96 15.39 -42.78 23.17
C VAL A 96 14.99 -43.49 21.86
N VAL A 97 15.72 -43.29 20.77
CA VAL A 97 15.51 -44.01 19.50
C VAL A 97 15.78 -45.51 19.67
N GLU A 98 16.91 -45.88 20.28
CA GLU A 98 17.32 -47.28 20.46
C GLU A 98 16.41 -48.03 21.45
N LYS A 99 15.96 -47.35 22.51
CA LYS A 99 15.07 -47.93 23.52
C LYS A 99 13.60 -47.96 23.08
N GLY A 100 13.18 -47.08 22.19
CA GLY A 100 11.80 -46.98 21.71
C GLY A 100 10.80 -46.33 22.68
N ASP A 101 11.22 -46.04 23.91
CA ASP A 101 10.37 -45.50 24.97
C ASP A 101 10.83 -44.12 25.46
N LYS A 102 9.90 -43.35 26.01
CA LYS A 102 10.20 -42.05 26.63
C LYS A 102 11.02 -42.24 27.92
N LEU A 103 12.02 -41.38 28.11
CA LEU A 103 12.81 -41.33 29.34
C LEU A 103 12.18 -40.33 30.30
N GLN A 104 11.74 -40.79 31.47
CA GLN A 104 11.22 -39.92 32.54
C GLN A 104 12.31 -39.74 33.61
N LEU A 105 12.72 -38.50 33.83
CA LEU A 105 13.68 -38.08 34.85
C LEU A 105 12.99 -37.14 35.83
N ASP A 106 13.55 -36.98 37.02
CA ASP A 106 13.01 -36.09 38.06
C ASP A 106 12.88 -34.62 37.60
N VAL A 107 13.73 -34.21 36.65
CA VAL A 107 13.81 -32.85 36.13
C VAL A 107 13.12 -32.66 34.76
N ALA A 108 12.91 -33.73 33.99
CA ALA A 108 12.38 -33.64 32.63
C ALA A 108 11.89 -34.98 32.07
N THR A 109 11.06 -34.93 31.04
CA THR A 109 10.75 -36.11 30.20
C THR A 109 11.33 -35.92 28.80
N VAL A 110 12.15 -36.86 28.34
CA VAL A 110 12.73 -36.86 27.00
C VAL A 110 12.00 -37.89 26.15
N SER A 111 11.40 -37.44 25.04
CA SER A 111 10.65 -38.31 24.13
C SER A 111 10.72 -37.79 22.70
N GLN A 112 10.58 -38.66 21.72
CA GLN A 112 10.38 -38.23 20.34
C GLN A 112 9.00 -37.61 20.19
N ARG A 113 8.96 -36.40 19.63
CA ARG A 113 7.72 -35.75 19.23
C ARG A 113 7.48 -35.97 17.74
N LYS A 114 6.26 -36.37 17.38
CA LYS A 114 5.82 -36.30 15.98
C LYS A 114 5.70 -34.84 15.57
N VAL A 115 6.59 -34.39 14.69
CA VAL A 115 6.48 -33.10 14.02
C VAL A 115 5.77 -33.35 12.68
N GLY A 116 4.66 -32.64 12.45
CA GLY A 116 3.94 -32.74 11.19
C GLY A 116 4.82 -32.27 10.03
N HIS A 117 4.81 -33.01 8.92
CA HIS A 117 5.50 -32.60 7.71
C HIS A 117 4.94 -31.25 7.21
N LYS A 118 5.83 -30.36 6.80
CA LYS A 118 5.47 -29.08 6.16
C LYS A 118 5.95 -29.12 4.72
N VAL A 119 5.08 -28.78 3.79
CA VAL A 119 5.41 -28.61 2.38
C VAL A 119 5.33 -27.13 2.06
N THR A 120 6.39 -26.60 1.45
CA THR A 120 6.42 -25.23 0.94
C THR A 120 6.31 -25.25 -0.58
N ILE A 121 5.44 -24.43 -1.14
CA ILE A 121 5.28 -24.29 -2.58
C ILE A 121 6.33 -23.28 -3.07
N SER A 122 7.27 -23.73 -3.89
CA SER A 122 8.38 -22.89 -4.38
C SER A 122 7.96 -21.97 -5.53
N ASN A 123 7.01 -22.40 -6.36
CA ASN A 123 6.45 -21.61 -7.46
C ASN A 123 4.94 -21.88 -7.57
N GLU A 124 4.13 -20.84 -7.40
CA GLU A 124 2.67 -20.96 -7.41
C GLU A 124 2.11 -21.28 -8.79
N ASP A 125 2.69 -20.75 -9.86
CA ASP A 125 2.13 -20.89 -11.21
C ASP A 125 2.37 -22.29 -11.76
N ASP A 126 3.58 -22.84 -11.53
CA ASP A 126 3.89 -24.23 -11.86
C ASP A 126 3.01 -25.20 -11.06
N PHE A 127 2.77 -24.90 -9.78
CA PHE A 127 1.92 -25.73 -8.93
C PHE A 127 0.45 -25.67 -9.38
N LYS A 128 -0.07 -24.51 -9.76
CA LYS A 128 -1.41 -24.37 -10.36
C LYS A 128 -1.53 -25.14 -11.68
N ALA A 129 -0.51 -25.08 -12.54
CA ALA A 129 -0.48 -25.85 -13.78
C ALA A 129 -0.49 -27.36 -13.52
N GLN A 130 0.26 -27.84 -12.52
CA GLN A 130 0.26 -29.24 -12.10
C GLN A 130 -1.09 -29.67 -11.50
N LEU A 131 -1.70 -28.84 -10.65
CA LEU A 131 -3.04 -29.08 -10.11
C LEU A 131 -4.10 -29.12 -11.22
N SER A 132 -3.97 -28.27 -12.24
CA SER A 132 -4.84 -28.27 -13.42
C SER A 132 -4.66 -29.54 -14.24
N ALA A 133 -3.42 -29.96 -14.50
CA ALA A 133 -3.11 -31.18 -15.24
C ALA A 133 -3.60 -32.45 -14.51
N ALA A 134 -3.58 -32.42 -13.17
CA ALA A 134 -4.11 -33.50 -12.33
C ALA A 134 -5.64 -33.46 -12.13
N GLY A 135 -6.34 -32.44 -12.66
CA GLY A 135 -7.77 -32.26 -12.47
C GLY A 135 -8.20 -31.95 -11.04
N LEU A 136 -7.27 -31.52 -10.18
CA LEU A 136 -7.51 -31.25 -8.76
C LEU A 136 -7.66 -29.75 -8.46
N LEU A 137 -7.41 -28.88 -9.45
CA LEU A 137 -7.43 -27.42 -9.28
C LEU A 137 -8.75 -26.92 -8.68
N GLU A 138 -9.89 -27.48 -9.12
CA GLU A 138 -11.21 -27.07 -8.67
C GLU A 138 -11.48 -27.37 -7.19
N GLN A 139 -10.80 -28.37 -6.61
CA GLN A 139 -10.93 -28.70 -5.18
C GLN A 139 -10.23 -27.68 -4.28
N PHE A 140 -9.29 -26.92 -4.82
CA PHE A 140 -8.48 -25.94 -4.08
C PHE A 140 -8.80 -24.49 -4.47
N LEU A 141 -9.61 -24.27 -5.50
CA LEU A 141 -10.19 -22.97 -5.81
C LEU A 141 -11.36 -22.71 -4.85
N GLY A 142 -11.17 -21.79 -3.90
CA GLY A 142 -12.27 -21.34 -3.03
C GLY A 142 -13.38 -20.65 -3.83
N ASP A 143 -14.54 -20.47 -3.19
CA ASP A 143 -15.68 -19.74 -3.77
C ASP A 143 -15.21 -18.37 -4.29
N ARG A 144 -15.23 -18.21 -5.62
CA ARG A 144 -14.84 -16.93 -6.22
C ARG A 144 -15.91 -15.90 -5.83
N PRO A 145 -15.53 -14.78 -5.19
CA PRO A 145 -16.49 -13.74 -4.88
C PRO A 145 -17.09 -13.21 -6.18
N VAL A 146 -18.42 -13.15 -6.25
CA VAL A 146 -19.12 -12.54 -7.38
C VAL A 146 -18.71 -11.07 -7.46
N ASN A 147 -18.27 -10.63 -8.64
CA ASN A 147 -17.95 -9.22 -8.88
C ASN A 147 -19.25 -8.41 -8.94
N LEU A 148 -19.66 -7.88 -7.79
CA LEU A 148 -20.92 -7.12 -7.64
C LEU A 148 -20.98 -5.86 -8.51
N ALA A 149 -19.83 -5.23 -8.81
CA ALA A 149 -19.80 -4.04 -9.67
C ALA A 149 -20.18 -4.42 -11.10
N ALA A 150 -19.55 -5.47 -11.65
CA ALA A 150 -19.86 -5.96 -12.99
C ALA A 150 -21.33 -6.42 -13.11
N ALA A 151 -21.85 -7.10 -12.09
CA ALA A 151 -23.25 -7.53 -12.06
C ALA A 151 -24.23 -6.34 -12.06
N LYS A 152 -23.98 -5.30 -11.26
CA LYS A 152 -24.79 -4.08 -11.26
C LYS A 152 -24.76 -3.36 -12.60
N SER A 153 -23.57 -3.20 -13.19
CA SER A 153 -23.42 -2.55 -14.49
C SER A 153 -24.13 -3.30 -15.63
N HIS A 154 -24.20 -4.63 -15.58
CA HIS A 154 -24.94 -5.41 -16.57
C HIS A 154 -26.43 -5.04 -16.59
N TYR A 155 -27.10 -5.04 -15.44
CA TYR A 155 -28.53 -4.71 -15.36
C TYR A 155 -28.83 -3.27 -15.74
N ILE A 156 -27.96 -2.32 -15.38
CA ILE A 156 -28.11 -0.92 -15.80
C ILE A 156 -27.95 -0.80 -17.32
N ALA A 157 -26.94 -1.44 -17.90
CA ALA A 157 -26.71 -1.41 -19.34
C ALA A 157 -27.87 -2.02 -20.16
N GLU A 158 -28.59 -3.00 -19.61
CA GLU A 158 -29.81 -3.52 -20.23
C GLU A 158 -30.94 -2.49 -20.23
N LEU A 159 -31.16 -1.81 -19.09
CA LEU A 159 -32.16 -0.74 -18.99
C LEU A 159 -31.83 0.44 -19.92
N ASP A 160 -30.56 0.87 -19.93
CA ASP A 160 -30.11 1.99 -20.77
C ASP A 160 -30.33 1.71 -22.26
N LYS A 161 -30.05 0.48 -22.71
CA LYS A 161 -30.36 0.07 -24.09
C LYS A 161 -31.85 0.13 -24.39
N GLU A 162 -32.69 -0.33 -23.48
CA GLU A 162 -34.15 -0.29 -23.65
C GLU A 162 -34.63 1.18 -23.76
N ILE A 163 -34.13 2.08 -22.91
CA ILE A 163 -34.42 3.53 -22.96
C ILE A 163 -33.91 4.17 -24.26
N ASP A 164 -32.67 3.89 -24.65
CA ASP A 164 -32.06 4.42 -25.87
C ASP A 164 -32.87 4.03 -27.12
N THR A 165 -33.35 2.77 -27.20
CA THR A 165 -34.19 2.34 -28.33
C THR A 165 -35.52 3.09 -28.40
N ILE A 166 -36.14 3.37 -27.26
CA ILE A 166 -37.37 4.16 -27.19
C ILE A 166 -37.09 5.59 -27.65
N GLU A 167 -36.02 6.21 -27.16
CA GLU A 167 -35.63 7.56 -27.55
C GLU A 167 -35.27 7.68 -29.04
N GLU A 168 -34.52 6.72 -29.58
CA GLU A 168 -34.14 6.69 -30.99
C GLU A 168 -35.37 6.52 -31.88
N SER A 169 -36.32 5.65 -31.51
CA SER A 169 -37.57 5.49 -32.24
C SER A 169 -38.38 6.79 -32.29
N ALA A 170 -38.47 7.51 -31.16
CA ALA A 170 -39.14 8.80 -31.09
C ALA A 170 -38.44 9.87 -31.94
N LYS A 171 -37.09 9.93 -31.89
CA LYS A 171 -36.28 10.84 -32.71
C LYS A 171 -36.47 10.54 -34.21
N GLN A 172 -36.53 9.28 -34.61
CA GLN A 172 -36.77 8.88 -36.01
C GLN A 172 -38.19 9.26 -36.48
N MET A 173 -39.21 9.02 -35.65
CA MET A 173 -40.59 9.42 -35.98
C MET A 173 -40.71 10.94 -36.15
N ILE A 174 -40.08 11.73 -35.27
CA ILE A 174 -40.06 13.19 -35.38
C ILE A 174 -39.36 13.64 -36.66
N LYS A 175 -38.18 13.08 -36.97
CA LYS A 175 -37.43 13.42 -38.19
C LYS A 175 -38.23 13.10 -39.45
N ALA A 176 -38.83 11.92 -39.54
CA ALA A 176 -39.63 11.51 -40.69
C ALA A 176 -40.83 12.46 -40.91
N LYS A 177 -41.51 12.87 -39.84
CA LYS A 177 -42.61 13.83 -39.92
C LYS A 177 -42.13 15.26 -40.26
N GLU A 178 -41.00 15.70 -39.72
CA GLU A 178 -40.40 17.01 -40.05
C GLU A 178 -39.94 17.09 -41.51
N GLU A 179 -39.40 16.01 -42.07
CA GLU A 179 -39.03 15.91 -43.49
C GLU A 179 -40.26 15.91 -44.41
N ALA A 180 -41.30 15.16 -44.05
CA ALA A 180 -42.58 15.17 -44.76
C ALA A 180 -43.23 16.56 -44.76
N LEU A 181 -43.21 17.26 -43.63
CA LEU A 181 -43.69 18.65 -43.53
C LEU A 181 -42.86 19.58 -44.42
N LYS A 182 -41.52 19.51 -44.38
CA LYS A 182 -40.64 20.34 -45.22
C LYS A 182 -40.92 20.17 -46.71
N PHE A 183 -41.25 18.95 -47.14
CA PHE A 183 -41.65 18.69 -48.52
C PHE A 183 -43.01 19.32 -48.85
N ALA A 184 -44.03 19.09 -48.01
CA ALA A 184 -45.38 19.62 -48.21
C ALA A 184 -45.44 21.16 -48.19
N MET A 185 -44.60 21.81 -47.38
CA MET A 185 -44.56 23.28 -47.25
C MET A 185 -44.01 24.01 -48.49
N LYS A 186 -43.42 23.32 -49.48
CA LYS A 186 -42.92 23.95 -50.71
C LYS A 186 -44.06 24.45 -51.61
N GLU A 187 -45.23 23.83 -51.56
CA GLU A 187 -46.36 24.12 -52.46
C GLU A 187 -47.55 24.84 -51.77
N MET A 188 -47.48 25.06 -50.45
CA MET A 188 -48.57 25.65 -49.66
C MET A 188 -48.56 27.19 -49.64
N LYS A 189 -49.73 27.79 -49.40
CA LYS A 189 -49.87 29.24 -49.16
C LYS A 189 -49.36 29.62 -47.76
N PRO A 190 -48.96 30.89 -47.52
CA PRO A 190 -48.34 31.30 -46.25
C PRO A 190 -49.20 31.11 -44.99
N ALA A 191 -50.53 31.20 -45.11
CA ALA A 191 -51.45 30.98 -43.99
C ALA A 191 -51.46 29.51 -43.56
N ASP A 192 -51.57 28.59 -44.51
CA ASP A 192 -51.60 27.13 -44.30
C ASP A 192 -50.26 26.62 -43.73
N LYS A 193 -49.14 27.29 -44.06
CA LYS A 193 -47.81 26.98 -43.50
C LYS A 193 -47.73 27.18 -41.99
N LYS A 194 -48.37 28.22 -41.44
CA LYS A 194 -48.35 28.47 -39.98
C LYS A 194 -49.18 27.42 -39.24
N GLU A 195 -50.31 27.03 -39.81
CA GLU A 195 -51.18 26.01 -39.22
C GLU A 195 -50.51 24.63 -39.23
N ALA A 196 -49.88 24.25 -40.34
CA ALA A 196 -49.12 23.00 -40.45
C ALA A 196 -47.91 22.94 -39.50
N GLN A 197 -47.22 24.06 -39.25
CA GLN A 197 -46.15 24.14 -38.23
C GLN A 197 -46.69 23.99 -36.81
N ALA A 198 -47.83 24.62 -36.49
CA ALA A 198 -48.45 24.51 -35.17
C ALA A 198 -48.95 23.08 -34.90
N GLN A 199 -49.50 22.41 -35.92
CA GLN A 199 -49.91 21.01 -35.85
C GLN A 199 -48.70 20.09 -35.60
N MET A 200 -47.60 20.28 -36.34
CA MET A 200 -46.36 19.54 -36.11
C MET A 200 -45.76 19.76 -34.72
N ALA A 201 -45.87 20.97 -34.16
CA ALA A 201 -45.45 21.23 -32.79
C ALA A 201 -46.29 20.46 -31.75
N ARG A 202 -47.60 20.29 -32.00
CA ARG A 202 -48.49 19.47 -31.16
C ARG A 202 -48.15 17.98 -31.29
N GLU A 203 -48.02 17.48 -32.52
CA GLU A 203 -47.68 16.07 -32.76
C GLU A 203 -46.30 15.70 -32.20
N LYS A 204 -45.32 16.60 -32.30
CA LYS A 204 -44.00 16.41 -31.67
C LYS A 204 -44.12 16.30 -30.15
N LYS A 205 -44.97 17.12 -29.53
CA LYS A 205 -45.22 17.07 -28.10
C LYS A 205 -45.91 15.75 -27.70
N GLU A 206 -46.86 15.26 -28.50
CA GLU A 206 -47.52 13.97 -28.28
C GLU A 206 -46.55 12.79 -28.42
N ILE A 207 -45.67 12.79 -29.43
CA ILE A 207 -44.66 11.75 -29.60
C ILE A 207 -43.70 11.72 -28.42
N LEU A 208 -43.24 12.88 -27.95
CA LEU A 208 -42.37 12.98 -26.78
C LEU A 208 -43.07 12.51 -25.49
N GLN A 209 -44.33 12.88 -25.30
CA GLN A 209 -45.12 12.39 -24.16
C GLN A 209 -45.34 10.88 -24.21
N GLY A 210 -45.59 10.30 -25.39
CA GLY A 210 -45.69 8.86 -25.59
C GLY A 210 -44.38 8.14 -25.28
N ALA A 211 -43.25 8.68 -25.71
CA ALA A 211 -41.93 8.14 -25.39
C ALA A 211 -41.63 8.20 -23.88
N GLU A 212 -41.96 9.30 -23.21
CA GLU A 212 -41.82 9.42 -21.75
C GLU A 212 -42.67 8.38 -21.00
N LEU A 213 -43.88 8.08 -21.51
CA LEU A 213 -44.76 7.09 -20.90
C LEU A 213 -44.21 5.66 -21.10
N ALA A 214 -43.72 5.35 -22.30
CA ALA A 214 -43.05 4.08 -22.60
C ALA A 214 -41.77 3.88 -21.76
N ILE A 215 -40.97 4.93 -21.54
CA ILE A 215 -39.80 4.88 -20.65
C ILE A 215 -40.22 4.56 -19.21
N ARG A 216 -41.32 5.16 -18.72
CA ARG A 216 -41.83 4.85 -17.38
C ARG A 216 -42.28 3.39 -17.25
N GLU A 217 -42.99 2.88 -18.24
CA GLU A 217 -43.41 1.48 -18.29
C GLU A 217 -42.22 0.52 -18.36
N ALA A 218 -41.18 0.86 -19.15
CA ALA A 218 -39.94 0.11 -19.22
C ALA A 218 -39.26 0.04 -17.85
N ILE A 219 -39.15 1.18 -17.14
CA ILE A 219 -38.58 1.24 -15.78
C ILE A 219 -39.40 0.41 -14.78
N GLU A 220 -40.73 0.42 -14.84
CA GLU A 220 -41.57 -0.41 -13.98
C GLU A 220 -41.41 -1.90 -14.27
N SER A 221 -41.38 -2.29 -15.54
CA SER A 221 -41.13 -3.67 -15.95
C SER A 221 -39.73 -4.16 -15.53
N PHE A 222 -38.74 -3.27 -15.55
CA PHE A 222 -37.38 -3.54 -15.09
C PHE A 222 -37.33 -3.76 -13.58
N LYS A 223 -38.03 -2.93 -12.80
CA LYS A 223 -38.16 -3.13 -11.33
C LYS A 223 -38.75 -4.49 -10.97
N MET A 224 -39.69 -5.00 -11.76
CA MET A 224 -40.30 -6.32 -11.55
C MET A 224 -39.36 -7.48 -11.95
N ARG A 225 -38.44 -7.25 -12.90
CA ARG A 225 -37.46 -8.24 -13.38
C ARG A 225 -36.19 -8.30 -12.54
N LEU A 226 -35.92 -7.27 -11.72
CA LEU A 226 -34.74 -7.23 -10.85
C LEU A 226 -34.76 -8.36 -9.81
N PRO A 227 -33.63 -9.03 -9.57
CA PRO A 227 -33.47 -9.95 -8.45
C PRO A 227 -33.79 -9.27 -7.12
N ALA A 228 -34.39 -9.98 -6.17
CA ALA A 228 -34.79 -9.44 -4.86
C ALA A 228 -33.63 -8.81 -4.04
N ALA A 229 -32.39 -9.17 -4.35
CA ALA A 229 -31.19 -8.61 -3.73
C ALA A 229 -30.76 -7.24 -4.31
N LEU A 230 -31.42 -6.74 -5.36
CA LEU A 230 -31.11 -5.47 -6.02
C LEU A 230 -32.29 -4.51 -5.89
N ALA A 231 -31.99 -3.28 -5.44
CA ALA A 231 -32.94 -2.17 -5.42
C ALA A 231 -32.59 -1.19 -6.53
N TYR A 232 -33.59 -0.76 -7.31
CA TYR A 232 -33.44 0.30 -8.30
C TYR A 232 -33.54 1.67 -7.63
N GLU A 233 -32.52 2.50 -7.82
CA GLU A 233 -32.54 3.91 -7.45
C GLU A 233 -32.63 4.75 -8.74
N PRO A 234 -33.62 5.64 -8.87
CA PRO A 234 -33.76 6.48 -10.06
C PRO A 234 -32.64 7.53 -10.13
N GLU A 235 -32.24 7.87 -11.35
CA GLU A 235 -31.28 8.95 -11.56
C GLU A 235 -31.81 10.28 -11.01
N SER A 236 -31.01 10.95 -10.17
CA SER A 236 -31.29 12.33 -9.78
C SER A 236 -31.10 13.23 -10.99
N LYS A 237 -32.17 13.80 -11.53
CA LYS A 237 -32.08 14.78 -12.63
C LYS A 237 -31.27 16.00 -12.17
N GLY A 238 -29.99 16.04 -12.53
CA GLY A 238 -29.11 17.19 -12.35
C GLY A 238 -29.25 18.17 -13.51
N LEU A 239 -29.37 19.47 -13.22
CA LEU A 239 -29.49 20.50 -14.25
C LEU A 239 -28.10 20.81 -14.83
N SER A 240 -27.85 20.42 -16.08
CA SER A 240 -26.64 20.79 -16.83
C SER A 240 -26.91 22.06 -17.64
N ILE A 241 -26.39 23.21 -17.19
CA ILE A 241 -26.41 24.46 -17.97
C ILE A 241 -25.07 24.58 -18.72
N ARG A 242 -25.09 24.48 -20.05
CA ARG A 242 -23.98 24.97 -20.89
C ARG A 242 -24.33 26.37 -21.38
N MET A 243 -23.47 27.34 -21.10
CA MET A 243 -23.53 28.64 -21.77
C MET A 243 -22.74 28.54 -23.08
N ASN A 244 -23.33 29.00 -24.18
CA ASN A 244 -22.63 29.15 -25.45
C ASN A 244 -21.80 30.43 -25.39
N TYR A 245 -20.49 30.33 -25.60
CA TYR A 245 -19.63 31.47 -25.92
C TYR A 245 -19.56 31.65 -27.45
#